data_AF-A0A4D5S1V9-F1
#
_entry.id   AF-A0A4D5S1V9-F1
#
_cell.length_a   1.000
_cell.length_b   1.000
_cell.length_c   1.000
_cell.angle_alpha   90.00
_cell.angle_beta   90.00
_cell.angle_gamma   90.00
#
_symmetry.space_group_name_H-M   'P 1'
#
loop_
_entity.id
_entity.type
_entity.pdbx_description
1 polymer ?
#
loop_
_entity_poly.entity_id
_entity_poly.type
_entity_poly.pdbx_seq_one_letter_code
_entity_poly.pdbx_strand_id
1 'polypeptide(L)'
;LWRRYNVPPTTLGRSRSQWSRCPLGRSSAACSACVLGRGGSQRTMDKAKVHAESPEEEEDLVDPIDALREKCRGHCSALGDKLQECNDRVNSRSQTLETCTEELFDFLHCVDHCAAKDMFKQLK
;
A
#
# COMPACT_ATOMS: atom_id res chain seq x y z
N LEU A 1 -1.25 -33.54 -9.55
CA LEU A 1 -1.78 -34.36 -10.66
C LEU A 1 -2.61 -33.45 -11.57
N TRP A 2 -2.08 -33.08 -12.73
CA TRP A 2 -2.82 -32.28 -13.71
C TRP A 2 -3.77 -33.19 -14.49
N ARG A 3 -5.05 -32.86 -14.61
CA ARG A 3 -5.98 -33.55 -15.50
C ARG A 3 -6.21 -32.73 -16.75
N ARG A 4 -6.08 -33.37 -17.92
CA ARG A 4 -6.44 -32.81 -19.21
C ARG A 4 -7.93 -33.05 -19.42
N TYR A 5 -8.73 -31.99 -19.38
CA TYR A 5 -10.15 -32.08 -19.75
C TYR A 5 -10.34 -31.52 -21.16
N ASN A 6 -11.07 -32.27 -21.99
CA ASN A 6 -11.56 -31.76 -23.27
C ASN A 6 -12.75 -30.85 -22.98
N VAL A 7 -12.58 -29.54 -23.19
CA VAL A 7 -13.68 -28.58 -23.12
C VAL A 7 -14.51 -28.75 -24.40
N PRO A 8 -15.82 -29.06 -24.30
CA PRO A 8 -16.66 -29.18 -25.48
C PRO A 8 -16.70 -27.82 -26.22
N PRO A 9 -16.72 -27.83 -27.56
CA PRO A 9 -16.66 -26.60 -28.34
C PRO A 9 -17.92 -25.77 -28.10
N THR A 10 -17.78 -24.61 -27.45
CA THR A 10 -18.74 -23.53 -27.62
C THR A 10 -18.72 -23.13 -29.09
N THR A 11 -19.90 -23.05 -29.69
CA THR A 11 -20.17 -22.58 -31.05
C THR A 11 -19.28 -21.40 -31.44
N LEU A 12 -18.25 -21.49 -32.27
CA LEU A 12 -17.53 -22.60 -32.88
C LEU A 12 -16.16 -22.04 -33.26
N GLY A 13 -15.08 -22.60 -32.72
CA GLY A 13 -13.78 -22.57 -33.40
C GLY A 13 -12.60 -21.90 -32.70
N ARG A 14 -12.13 -22.45 -31.57
CA ARG A 14 -10.76 -22.99 -31.44
C ARG A 14 -10.59 -23.69 -30.09
N SER A 15 -10.53 -25.01 -30.12
CA SER A 15 -10.12 -25.85 -28.99
C SER A 15 -8.77 -25.37 -28.47
N ARG A 16 -8.73 -24.91 -27.22
CA ARG A 16 -7.48 -24.69 -26.51
C ARG A 16 -7.57 -25.44 -25.19
N SER A 17 -6.90 -26.59 -25.12
CA SER A 17 -6.81 -27.42 -23.92
C SER A 17 -6.10 -26.65 -22.82
N GLN A 18 -6.84 -26.06 -21.89
CA GLN A 18 -6.29 -25.44 -20.70
C GLN A 18 -6.07 -26.48 -19.60
N TRP A 19 -4.92 -26.38 -18.96
CA TRP A 19 -4.53 -27.21 -17.84
C TRP A 19 -4.77 -26.36 -16.58
N SER A 20 -5.66 -26.79 -15.69
CA SER A 20 -5.88 -26.14 -14.39
C SER A 20 -5.55 -27.10 -13.26
N ARG A 21 -4.92 -26.58 -12.19
CA ARG A 21 -4.63 -27.35 -10.97
C ARG A 21 -5.85 -27.33 -10.07
N CYS A 22 -6.35 -28.50 -9.66
CA CYS A 22 -7.34 -28.60 -8.58
C CYS A 22 -6.66 -28.34 -7.23
N PRO A 23 -7.02 -27.29 -6.47
CA PRO A 23 -6.70 -27.27 -5.06
C PRO A 23 -7.72 -28.16 -4.35
N LEU A 24 -7.25 -29.30 -3.84
CA LEU A 24 -7.89 -30.07 -2.76
C LEU A 24 -9.34 -30.53 -3.02
N GLY A 25 -9.52 -31.41 -4.02
CA GLY A 25 -10.44 -32.55 -3.96
C GLY A 25 -11.83 -32.38 -3.32
N ARG A 26 -12.59 -31.33 -3.66
CA ARG A 26 -14.01 -31.19 -3.27
C ARG A 26 -14.90 -31.01 -4.50
N SER A 27 -16.04 -31.70 -4.51
CA SER A 27 -16.93 -31.87 -5.67
C SER A 27 -17.60 -30.57 -6.12
N SER A 28 -17.78 -30.47 -7.44
CA SER A 28 -18.17 -29.35 -8.29
C SER A 28 -19.51 -28.62 -8.00
N ALA A 29 -20.26 -28.93 -6.94
CA ALA A 29 -21.61 -28.36 -6.74
C ALA A 29 -21.66 -27.06 -5.91
N ALA A 30 -20.55 -26.63 -5.29
CA ALA A 30 -20.56 -25.52 -4.33
C ALA A 30 -19.94 -24.20 -4.83
N CYS A 31 -19.66 -24.05 -6.13
CA CYS A 31 -19.04 -22.83 -6.67
C CYS A 31 -20.02 -21.82 -7.29
N SER A 32 -21.34 -22.03 -7.19
CA SER A 32 -22.33 -21.15 -7.83
C SER A 32 -23.40 -20.59 -6.87
N ALA A 33 -22.98 -20.15 -5.68
CA ALA A 33 -23.85 -19.41 -4.76
C ALA A 33 -23.07 -18.43 -3.87
N CYS A 34 -22.65 -17.30 -4.43
CA CYS A 34 -22.47 -16.03 -3.70
C CYS A 34 -22.34 -14.88 -4.72
N VAL A 35 -23.35 -14.75 -5.58
CA VAL A 35 -23.73 -13.46 -6.14
C VAL A 35 -24.83 -12.95 -5.21
N LEU A 36 -24.68 -11.72 -4.71
CA LEU A 36 -25.54 -10.97 -3.77
C LEU A 36 -25.22 -11.13 -2.26
N GLY A 37 -24.49 -10.14 -1.74
CA GLY A 37 -24.76 -9.54 -0.42
C GLY A 37 -24.13 -10.19 0.82
N ARG A 38 -23.38 -9.36 1.56
CA ARG A 38 -22.92 -9.50 2.97
C ARG A 38 -21.72 -10.42 3.21
N GLY A 39 -20.53 -9.89 2.94
CA GLY A 39 -19.27 -10.37 3.49
C GLY A 39 -18.75 -9.44 4.59
N GLY A 40 -19.27 -9.59 5.81
CA GLY A 40 -18.68 -9.01 7.03
C GLY A 40 -18.08 -10.13 7.86
N SER A 41 -16.94 -10.65 7.43
CA SER A 41 -16.17 -11.66 8.18
C SER A 41 -15.42 -10.99 9.32
N GLN A 42 -15.59 -11.55 10.51
CA GLN A 42 -15.16 -11.05 11.80
C GLN A 42 -13.66 -10.72 11.87
N ARG A 43 -13.34 -9.66 12.60
CA ARG A 43 -12.36 -9.74 13.70
C ARG A 43 -12.78 -8.74 14.79
N THR A 44 -13.37 -9.27 15.85
CA THR A 44 -13.51 -8.60 17.14
C THR A 44 -12.10 -8.37 17.67
N MET A 45 -11.70 -7.10 17.78
CA MET A 45 -10.53 -6.71 18.56
C MET A 45 -11.00 -6.62 20.00
N ASP A 46 -10.73 -7.67 20.78
CA ASP A 46 -10.92 -7.65 22.23
C ASP A 46 -10.01 -6.59 22.83
N LYS A 47 -10.60 -5.44 23.09
CA LYS A 47 -9.96 -4.26 23.67
C LYS A 47 -9.69 -4.54 25.15
N ALA A 48 -8.49 -5.06 25.42
CA ALA A 48 -8.01 -5.33 26.77
C ALA A 48 -7.87 -4.02 27.56
N LYS A 49 -8.27 -4.14 28.82
CA LYS A 49 -8.61 -3.14 29.83
C LYS A 49 -7.47 -2.22 30.25
N VAL A 50 -7.81 -0.93 30.35
CA VAL A 50 -7.05 0.22 30.87
C VAL A 50 -6.83 0.12 32.39
N HIS A 51 -5.63 0.51 32.83
CA HIS A 51 -5.23 0.82 34.22
C HIS A 51 -3.89 1.59 34.15
N ALA A 52 -3.56 2.67 34.86
CA ALA A 52 -4.19 3.86 35.45
C ALA A 52 -2.99 4.80 35.82
N GLU A 53 -3.21 6.13 35.91
CA GLU A 53 -2.24 7.20 36.33
C GLU A 53 -1.10 7.53 35.33
N SER A 54 -0.88 8.75 34.81
CA SER A 54 -0.99 10.14 35.33
C SER A 54 -1.48 11.11 34.23
N PRO A 55 -2.30 12.15 34.52
CA PRO A 55 -2.86 13.08 33.51
C PRO A 55 -2.14 14.43 33.39
N GLU A 56 -0.85 14.52 33.72
CA GLU A 56 -0.11 15.78 33.69
C GLU A 56 1.27 15.56 33.03
N GLU A 57 1.49 16.22 31.88
CA GLU A 57 2.74 16.29 31.08
C GLU A 57 2.95 15.25 29.95
N GLU A 58 1.96 15.01 29.08
CA GLU A 58 2.26 14.67 27.67
C GLU A 58 2.69 15.97 26.95
N GLU A 59 3.88 16.49 27.26
CA GLU A 59 4.53 17.45 26.35
C GLU A 59 4.90 16.70 25.08
N ASP A 60 4.42 17.18 23.93
CA ASP A 60 4.70 16.62 22.60
C ASP A 60 6.20 16.33 22.44
N LEU A 61 6.61 15.08 22.63
CA LEU A 61 7.98 14.65 22.37
C LEU A 61 8.19 14.65 20.85
N VAL A 62 8.51 15.82 20.29
CA VAL A 62 8.79 16.01 18.87
C VAL A 62 10.09 15.30 18.51
N ASP A 63 10.06 14.44 17.50
CA ASP A 63 11.26 13.79 16.98
C ASP A 63 12.22 14.87 16.43
N PRO A 64 13.47 14.94 16.93
CA PRO A 64 14.47 15.86 16.39
C PRO A 64 14.71 15.69 14.88
N ILE A 65 14.44 14.52 14.31
CA ILE A 65 14.57 14.27 12.88
C ILE A 65 13.55 15.07 12.06
N ASP A 66 12.34 15.30 12.58
CA ASP A 66 11.28 15.98 11.85
C ASP A 66 11.62 17.48 11.72
N ALA A 67 12.18 18.06 12.78
CA ALA A 67 12.70 19.42 12.76
C ALA A 67 13.90 19.58 11.78
N LEU A 68 14.74 18.56 11.62
CA LEU A 68 15.84 18.56 10.65
C LEU A 68 15.33 18.40 9.21
N ARG A 69 14.39 17.49 8.99
CA ARG A 69 13.74 17.31 7.68
C ARG A 69 13.09 18.59 7.21
N GLU A 70 12.36 19.30 8.08
CA GLU A 70 11.71 20.57 7.75
C GLU A 70 12.72 21.64 7.32
N LYS A 71 13.84 21.78 8.03
CA LYS A 71 14.94 22.67 7.64
C LYS A 71 15.54 22.28 6.28
N CYS A 72 15.65 20.98 6.01
CA CYS A 72 16.21 20.44 4.77
C CYS A 72 15.25 20.51 3.57
N ARG A 73 13.93 20.66 3.76
CA ARG A 73 12.96 20.78 2.66
C ARG A 73 13.27 21.96 1.74
N GLY A 74 13.72 23.09 2.31
CA GLY A 74 14.05 24.28 1.53
C GLY A 74 15.18 24.06 0.52
N HIS A 75 16.16 23.21 0.84
CA HIS A 75 17.27 22.86 -0.04
C HIS A 75 16.82 22.00 -1.23
N CYS A 76 15.73 21.26 -1.08
CA CYS A 76 15.20 20.30 -2.06
C CYS A 76 13.89 20.77 -2.72
N SER A 77 13.61 22.07 -2.67
CA SER A 77 12.36 22.69 -3.18
C SER A 77 12.06 22.31 -4.63
N ALA A 78 13.05 22.36 -5.52
CA ALA A 78 12.87 22.00 -6.93
C ALA A 78 12.40 20.54 -7.16
N LEU A 79 12.77 19.60 -6.28
CA LEU A 79 12.29 18.22 -6.34
C LEU A 79 10.89 18.09 -5.72
N GLY A 80 10.60 18.90 -4.70
CA GLY A 80 9.25 19.04 -4.15
C GLY A 80 8.25 19.57 -5.17
N ASP A 81 8.65 20.54 -6.01
CA ASP A 81 7.81 21.10 -7.07
C ASP A 81 7.45 20.04 -8.11
N LYS A 82 8.41 19.20 -8.52
CA LYS A 82 8.15 18.07 -9.45
C LYS A 82 7.22 17.02 -8.85
N LEU A 83 7.40 16.71 -7.58
CA LEU A 83 6.50 15.80 -6.87
C LEU A 83 5.07 16.37 -6.84
N GLN A 84 4.93 17.66 -6.60
CA GLN A 84 3.64 18.33 -6.60
C GLN A 84 3.00 18.33 -8.01
N GLU A 85 3.77 18.61 -9.05
CA GLU A 85 3.31 18.53 -10.44
C GLU A 85 2.84 17.11 -10.81
N CYS A 86 3.55 16.07 -10.37
CA CYS A 86 3.09 14.69 -10.54
C CYS A 86 1.79 14.43 -9.79
N ASN A 87 1.69 14.86 -8.52
CA ASN A 87 0.48 14.69 -7.72
C ASN A 87 -0.73 15.38 -8.37
N ASP A 88 -0.56 16.59 -8.91
CA ASP A 88 -1.63 17.31 -9.60
C ASP A 88 -2.07 16.57 -10.88
N ARG A 89 -1.13 16.01 -11.64
CA ARG A 89 -1.41 15.18 -12.82
C ARG A 89 -2.17 13.90 -12.45
N VAL A 90 -1.75 13.20 -11.40
CA VAL A 90 -2.41 11.96 -10.95
C VAL A 90 -3.79 12.24 -10.39
N ASN A 91 -3.95 13.29 -9.57
CA ASN A 91 -5.23 13.67 -8.98
C ASN A 91 -6.25 14.18 -10.01
N SER A 92 -5.77 14.81 -11.10
CA SER A 92 -6.65 15.30 -12.17
C SER A 92 -7.30 14.19 -13.01
N ARG A 93 -6.77 12.97 -12.96
CA ARG A 93 -7.19 11.86 -13.82
C ARG A 93 -7.95 10.80 -13.02
N SER A 94 -9.10 10.38 -13.53
CA SER A 94 -10.00 9.44 -12.84
C SER A 94 -9.55 7.97 -12.91
N GLN A 95 -8.71 7.61 -13.88
CA GLN A 95 -8.15 6.26 -14.05
C GLN A 95 -6.74 6.36 -14.63
N THR A 96 -5.72 6.28 -13.77
CA THR A 96 -4.31 6.23 -14.19
C THR A 96 -3.62 4.99 -13.61
N LEU A 97 -2.58 4.54 -14.30
CA LEU A 97 -1.62 3.55 -13.80
C LEU A 97 -0.29 4.22 -13.41
N GLU A 98 -0.26 5.55 -13.41
CA GLU A 98 0.91 6.35 -13.10
C GLU A 98 1.01 6.56 -11.59
N THR A 99 2.20 6.40 -11.04
CA THR A 99 2.50 6.56 -9.60
C THR A 99 3.65 7.52 -9.41
N CYS A 100 3.50 8.52 -8.54
CA CYS A 100 4.54 9.53 -8.23
C CYS A 100 5.67 9.02 -7.32
N THR A 101 5.98 7.73 -7.38
CA THR A 101 6.96 7.09 -6.51
C THR A 101 8.40 7.45 -6.89
N GLU A 102 8.67 7.68 -8.17
CA GLU A 102 10.00 8.09 -8.64
C GLU A 102 10.36 9.47 -8.09
N GLU A 103 9.47 10.45 -8.29
CA GLU A 103 9.65 11.82 -7.80
C GLU A 103 9.69 11.88 -6.27
N LEU A 104 8.93 11.00 -5.60
CA LEU A 104 8.98 10.88 -4.15
C LEU A 104 10.35 10.39 -3.68
N PHE A 105 10.92 9.36 -4.31
CA PHE A 105 12.24 8.85 -3.92
C PHE A 105 13.34 9.87 -4.21
N ASP A 106 13.26 10.63 -5.29
CA ASP A 106 14.21 11.71 -5.58
C ASP A 106 14.16 12.81 -4.51
N PHE A 107 12.96 13.24 -4.13
CA PHE A 107 12.77 14.24 -3.08
C PHE A 107 13.29 13.74 -1.72
N LEU A 108 12.93 12.52 -1.33
CA LEU A 108 13.39 11.91 -0.08
C LEU A 108 14.90 11.71 -0.07
N HIS A 109 15.50 11.26 -1.18
CA HIS A 109 16.95 11.10 -1.29
C HIS A 109 17.69 12.42 -1.01
N CYS A 110 17.19 13.53 -1.54
CA CYS A 110 17.76 14.85 -1.27
C CYS A 110 17.60 15.27 0.20
N VAL A 111 16.40 15.12 0.77
CA VAL A 111 16.11 15.52 2.17
C VAL A 111 16.92 14.67 3.15
N ASP A 112 16.98 13.36 2.96
CA ASP A 112 17.72 12.45 3.82
C ASP A 112 19.24 12.66 3.68
N HIS A 113 19.75 12.97 2.48
CA HIS A 113 21.16 13.33 2.30
C HIS A 113 21.53 14.63 3.05
N CYS A 114 20.59 15.57 3.15
CA CYS A 114 20.75 16.77 3.97
C CYS A 114 20.68 16.44 5.48
N ALA A 115 19.65 15.74 5.92
CA ALA A 115 19.40 15.45 7.34
C ALA A 115 20.44 14.51 7.97
N ALA A 116 20.99 13.56 7.19
CA ALA A 116 21.97 12.59 7.67
C ALA A 116 23.24 13.24 8.28
N LYS A 117 23.56 14.48 7.88
CA LYS A 117 24.73 15.22 8.38
C LYS A 117 24.58 15.63 9.86
N ASP A 118 23.35 15.88 10.29
CA ASP A 118 23.05 16.44 11.62
C ASP A 118 22.22 15.49 12.50
N MET A 119 21.64 14.43 11.93
CA MET A 119 20.81 13.46 12.65
C MET A 119 21.53 12.83 13.85
N PHE A 120 22.77 12.38 13.67
CA PHE A 120 23.53 11.71 14.73
C PHE A 120 24.03 12.65 15.84
N LYS A 121 23.90 13.98 15.68
CA LYS A 121 24.23 14.94 16.75
C LYS A 121 23.12 15.06 17.80
N GLN A 122 21.89 14.72 17.42
CA GLN A 122 20.71 14.83 18.28
C GLN A 122 20.41 13.52 19.04
N LEU A 123 20.90 12.40 18.51
CA LEU A 123 20.77 11.07 19.11
C LEU A 123 21.89 10.90 20.17
N LYS A 124 21.50 10.54 21.40
CA LYS A 124 22.42 10.21 22.50
C LYS A 124 22.64 8.71 22.61
#